data_AF-A0A5R8K876-F1
#
_entry.id   AF-A0A5R8K876-F1
#
_cell.length_a   1.000
_cell.length_b   1.000
_cell.length_c   1.000
_cell.angle_alpha   90.00
_cell.angle_beta   90.00
_cell.angle_gamma   90.00
#
_symmetry.space_group_name_H-M   'P 1'
#
loop_
_entity.id
_entity.type
_entity.pdbx_description
1 polymer ?
#
loop_
_entity_poly.entity_id
_entity_poly.type
_entity_poly.pdbx_seq_one_letter_code
_entity_poly.pdbx_strand_id
1 'polypeptide(L)'
;MKSAIYAISILLLTAPVIAIAGDAIFPQFRAAIVCYNGELDSGSSCASNPAPVGQPIARSGKMTCGFPGKVSEIAWSFVERRDGKDVFNFTRRFPIETPETATATKQISFGGERVTVFEDKFQVIVIQGPNK
;
A
#
# COMPACT_ATOMS: atom_id res chain seq x y z
N MET A 1 -54.53 26.89 -49.57
CA MET A 1 -53.18 26.60 -49.05
C MET A 1 -53.33 26.18 -47.59
N LYS A 2 -53.14 24.90 -47.27
CA LYS A 2 -53.26 24.34 -45.91
C LYS A 2 -51.90 23.76 -45.51
N SER A 3 -51.23 24.37 -44.53
CA SER A 3 -49.98 23.89 -43.98
C SER A 3 -50.26 22.84 -42.91
N ALA A 4 -49.67 21.65 -43.05
CA ALA A 4 -49.69 20.59 -42.04
C ALA A 4 -48.40 20.70 -41.20
N ILE A 5 -48.54 20.80 -39.89
CA ILE A 5 -47.45 20.81 -38.91
C ILE A 5 -47.28 19.37 -38.43
N TYR A 6 -46.12 18.76 -38.69
CA TYR A 6 -45.77 17.44 -38.17
C TYR A 6 -45.14 17.59 -36.77
N ALA A 7 -45.79 17.03 -35.76
CA ALA A 7 -45.22 16.91 -34.42
C ALA A 7 -44.28 15.70 -34.37
N ILE A 8 -42.99 15.95 -34.10
CA ILE A 8 -41.98 14.90 -33.90
C ILE A 8 -41.97 14.53 -32.41
N SER A 9 -42.52 13.35 -32.09
CA SER A 9 -42.44 12.76 -30.75
C SER A 9 -41.06 12.15 -30.54
N ILE A 10 -40.22 12.80 -29.72
CA ILE A 10 -38.92 12.29 -29.30
C ILE A 10 -39.13 11.35 -28.11
N LEU A 11 -38.97 10.06 -28.34
CA LEU A 11 -39.03 9.02 -27.32
C LEU A 11 -37.66 8.94 -26.60
N LEU A 12 -37.54 9.52 -25.40
CA LEU A 12 -36.34 9.36 -24.57
C LEU A 12 -36.32 7.94 -23.97
N LEU A 13 -35.42 7.10 -24.47
CA LEU A 13 -35.06 5.81 -23.87
C LEU A 13 -34.11 6.06 -22.69
N THR A 14 -34.61 5.94 -21.46
CA THR A 14 -33.78 5.93 -20.25
C THR A 14 -33.24 4.52 -20.03
N ALA A 15 -31.98 4.30 -20.38
CA ALA A 15 -31.30 3.06 -20.00
C ALA A 15 -30.99 3.09 -18.49
N PRO A 16 -31.26 2.01 -17.73
CA PRO A 16 -30.86 1.93 -16.33
C PRO A 16 -29.34 1.83 -16.25
N VAL A 17 -28.71 2.79 -15.57
CA VAL A 17 -27.30 2.72 -15.19
C VAL A 17 -27.18 1.67 -14.09
N ILE A 18 -26.74 0.47 -14.44
CA ILE A 18 -26.41 -0.58 -13.47
C ILE A 18 -25.06 -0.23 -12.86
N ALA A 19 -25.06 0.30 -11.64
CA ALA A 19 -23.85 0.47 -10.86
C ALA A 19 -23.40 -0.91 -10.34
N ILE A 20 -22.34 -1.46 -10.95
CA ILE A 20 -21.70 -2.67 -10.45
C ILE A 20 -20.88 -2.25 -9.23
N ALA A 21 -21.34 -2.59 -8.03
CA ALA A 21 -20.54 -2.44 -6.82
C ALA A 21 -19.36 -3.41 -6.93
N GLY A 22 -18.19 -2.91 -7.30
CA GLY A 22 -16.97 -3.73 -7.36
C GLY A 22 -16.61 -4.21 -5.96
N ASP A 23 -16.38 -5.51 -5.80
CA ASP A 23 -15.90 -6.08 -4.54
C ASP A 23 -14.63 -5.35 -4.09
N ALA A 24 -14.63 -4.88 -2.85
CA ALA A 24 -13.46 -4.23 -2.29
C ALA A 24 -12.28 -5.23 -2.28
N ILE A 25 -11.24 -4.92 -3.04
CA ILE A 25 -10.03 -5.74 -3.10
C ILE A 25 -9.19 -5.46 -1.85
N PHE A 26 -8.82 -6.53 -1.14
CA PHE A 26 -7.95 -6.49 0.04
C PHE A 26 -6.63 -7.23 -0.25
N PRO A 27 -5.56 -6.90 0.51
CA PRO A 27 -4.36 -7.72 0.53
C PRO A 27 -4.71 -9.16 0.91
N GLN A 28 -4.02 -10.12 0.31
CA GLN A 28 -4.19 -11.54 0.64
C GLN A 28 -3.14 -12.04 1.64
N PHE A 29 -1.96 -11.41 1.68
CA PHE A 29 -0.87 -11.83 2.56
C PHE A 29 -0.84 -11.00 3.84
N ARG A 30 -0.79 -11.68 4.99
CA ARG A 30 -0.41 -11.04 6.25
C ARG A 30 1.07 -10.74 6.20
N ALA A 31 1.45 -9.52 6.52
CA ALA A 31 2.83 -9.08 6.47
C ALA A 31 3.19 -8.20 7.66
N ALA A 32 4.44 -8.28 8.07
CA ALA A 32 5.10 -7.34 8.95
C ALA A 32 6.08 -6.50 8.13
N ILE A 33 6.19 -5.22 8.48
CA ILE A 33 7.28 -4.37 8.04
C ILE A 33 8.30 -4.39 9.15
N VAL A 34 9.55 -4.72 8.80
CA VAL A 34 10.66 -4.77 9.75
C VAL A 34 11.73 -3.81 9.28
N CYS A 35 12.23 -3.00 10.20
CA CYS A 35 13.35 -2.11 9.97
C CYS A 35 14.49 -2.54 10.89
N TYR A 36 15.58 -2.99 10.27
CA TYR A 36 16.83 -3.36 10.94
C TYR A 36 17.76 -2.17 10.99
N ASN A 37 18.42 -1.98 12.13
CA ASN A 37 19.45 -0.97 12.28
C ASN A 37 20.77 -1.52 11.71
N GLY A 38 21.38 -0.78 10.79
CA GLY A 38 22.57 -1.19 10.05
C GLY A 38 22.20 -2.15 8.92
N GLU A 39 22.51 -3.43 9.11
CA GLU A 39 22.34 -4.49 8.12
C GLU A 39 21.14 -5.40 8.41
N LEU A 40 20.74 -6.20 7.41
CA LEU A 40 19.66 -7.16 7.54
C LEU A 40 19.96 -8.19 8.65
N ASP A 41 18.97 -8.48 9.49
CA ASP A 41 19.09 -9.47 10.58
C ASP A 41 20.18 -9.13 11.64
N SER A 42 20.53 -7.86 11.80
CA SER A 42 21.54 -7.36 12.76
C SER A 42 21.24 -7.59 14.26
N GLY A 43 20.11 -8.21 14.60
CA GLY A 43 19.63 -8.38 15.98
C GLY A 43 19.05 -7.10 16.63
N SER A 44 19.19 -5.94 16.00
CA SER A 44 18.56 -4.68 16.42
C SER A 44 17.53 -4.25 15.39
N SER A 45 16.25 -4.34 15.75
CA SER A 45 15.16 -4.02 14.81
C SER A 45 13.92 -3.50 15.54
N CYS A 46 13.04 -2.86 14.79
CA CYS A 46 11.66 -2.71 15.19
C CYS A 46 10.73 -3.17 14.05
N ALA A 47 9.53 -3.61 14.42
CA ALA A 47 8.60 -4.22 13.48
C ALA A 47 7.16 -3.75 13.71
N SER A 48 6.38 -3.68 12.64
CA SER A 48 4.92 -3.65 12.75
C SER A 48 4.38 -5.04 13.03
N ASN A 49 3.29 -5.15 13.79
CA ASN A 49 2.61 -6.42 13.96
C ASN A 49 1.85 -6.78 12.67
N PRO A 50 1.97 -8.02 12.16
CA PRO A 50 1.07 -8.49 11.12
C PRO A 50 -0.37 -8.57 11.66
N ALA A 51 -1.36 -8.43 10.79
CA ALA A 51 -2.76 -8.59 11.18
C ALA A 51 -2.99 -10.00 11.77
N PRO A 52 -3.70 -10.13 12.92
CA PRO A 52 -3.98 -11.43 13.49
C PRO A 52 -4.75 -12.36 12.53
N VAL A 53 -4.64 -13.67 12.77
CA VAL A 53 -5.45 -14.64 12.03
C VAL A 53 -6.94 -14.38 12.29
N GLY A 54 -7.75 -14.40 11.23
CA GLY A 54 -9.18 -14.10 11.30
C GLY A 54 -9.53 -12.61 11.38
N GLN A 55 -8.55 -11.71 11.46
CA GLN A 55 -8.77 -10.27 11.41
C GLN A 55 -8.56 -9.71 9.99
N PRO A 56 -9.25 -8.61 9.63
CA PRO A 56 -9.01 -7.91 8.37
C PRO A 56 -7.55 -7.44 8.25
N ILE A 57 -6.96 -7.61 7.06
CA ILE A 57 -5.63 -7.08 6.76
C ILE A 57 -5.79 -5.59 6.42
N ALA A 58 -5.01 -4.74 7.11
CA ALA A 58 -5.02 -3.31 6.86
C ALA A 58 -4.59 -3.00 5.40
N ARG A 59 -5.23 -1.99 4.80
CA ARG A 59 -4.88 -1.52 3.44
C ARG A 59 -3.82 -0.42 3.44
N SER A 60 -3.48 0.11 4.59
CA SER A 60 -2.42 1.09 4.76
C SER A 60 -1.96 1.11 6.21
N GLY A 61 -0.80 1.70 6.43
CA GLY A 61 -0.27 1.90 7.76
C GLY A 61 0.93 2.81 7.75
N LYS A 62 1.39 3.15 8.95
CA LYS A 62 2.63 3.89 9.17
C LYS A 62 3.33 3.40 10.43
N MET A 63 4.65 3.48 10.44
CA MET A 63 5.47 3.25 11.63
C MET A 63 6.69 4.16 11.63
N THR A 64 7.23 4.44 12.81
CA THR A 64 8.54 5.08 12.97
C THR A 64 9.53 4.05 13.50
N CYS A 65 10.75 4.06 12.97
CA CYS A 65 11.80 3.13 13.40
C CYS A 65 13.20 3.70 13.23
N GLY A 66 14.10 3.33 14.13
CA GLY A 66 15.51 3.61 14.02
C GLY A 66 16.12 3.92 15.37
N PHE A 67 17.18 4.71 15.34
CA PHE A 67 17.91 5.19 16.49
C PHE A 67 18.11 6.71 16.38
N PRO A 68 18.45 7.41 17.47
CA PRO A 68 18.50 8.87 17.50
C PRO A 68 19.29 9.48 16.34
N GLY A 69 18.67 10.43 15.63
CA GLY A 69 19.27 11.10 14.46
C GLY A 69 19.25 10.28 13.17
N LYS A 70 18.71 9.06 13.21
CA LYS A 70 18.54 8.13 12.09
C LYS A 70 17.19 7.40 12.19
N VAL A 71 16.13 8.12 12.53
CA VAL A 71 14.76 7.60 12.54
C VAL A 71 14.12 7.75 11.16
N SER A 72 13.51 6.68 10.66
CA SER A 72 12.64 6.66 9.49
C SER A 72 11.17 6.75 9.90
N GLU A 73 10.37 7.49 9.15
CA GLU A 73 8.92 7.28 9.05
C GLU A 73 8.66 6.46 7.80
N ILE A 74 7.99 5.32 7.95
CA ILE A 74 7.68 4.38 6.88
C ILE A 74 6.17 4.30 6.79
N ALA A 75 5.62 4.74 5.66
CA ALA A 75 4.21 4.63 5.33
C ALA A 75 4.03 3.65 4.17
N TRP A 76 2.89 2.96 4.14
CA TRP A 76 2.56 2.02 3.08
C TRP A 76 1.08 2.03 2.76
N SER A 77 0.75 1.68 1.52
CA SER A 77 -0.63 1.48 1.07
C SER A 77 -0.71 0.34 0.05
N PHE A 78 -1.74 -0.48 0.20
CA PHE A 78 -2.13 -1.51 -0.75
C PHE A 78 -2.73 -0.87 -2.00
N VAL A 79 -2.21 -1.26 -3.15
CA VAL A 79 -2.63 -0.78 -4.46
C VAL A 79 -3.62 -1.76 -5.07
N GLU A 80 -3.19 -2.99 -5.30
CA GLU A 80 -3.98 -4.02 -5.98
C GLU A 80 -3.41 -5.43 -5.78
N ARG A 81 -4.14 -6.44 -6.28
CA ARG A 81 -3.60 -7.78 -6.49
C ARG A 81 -3.24 -7.93 -7.97
N ARG A 82 -2.01 -8.38 -8.25
CA ARG A 82 -1.52 -8.62 -9.61
C ARG A 82 -0.68 -9.88 -9.62
N ASP A 83 -0.96 -10.80 -10.56
CA ASP A 83 -0.20 -12.04 -10.75
C ASP A 83 -0.04 -12.88 -9.47
N GLY A 84 -1.09 -12.97 -8.67
CA GLY A 84 -1.08 -13.70 -7.39
C GLY A 84 -0.27 -13.03 -6.27
N LYS A 85 0.16 -11.77 -6.45
CA LYS A 85 0.90 -10.98 -5.46
C LYS A 85 0.13 -9.73 -5.03
N ASP A 86 0.41 -9.25 -3.83
CA ASP A 86 -0.09 -7.96 -3.34
C ASP A 86 0.88 -6.86 -3.75
N VAL A 87 0.38 -5.81 -4.40
CA VAL A 87 1.17 -4.64 -4.78
C VAL A 87 0.98 -3.55 -3.73
N PHE A 88 2.08 -3.04 -3.19
CA PHE A 88 2.10 -1.97 -2.21
C PHE A 88 2.95 -0.80 -2.70
N ASN A 89 2.51 0.42 -2.39
CA ASN A 89 3.36 1.60 -2.43
C ASN A 89 3.89 1.88 -1.03
N PHE A 90 5.21 2.04 -0.93
CA PHE A 90 5.91 2.43 0.28
C PHE A 90 6.47 3.82 0.11
N THR A 91 6.36 4.63 1.15
CA THR A 91 7.00 5.93 1.28
C THR A 91 7.85 5.93 2.54
N ARG A 92 9.11 6.32 2.41
CA ARG A 92 10.04 6.53 3.52
C ARG A 92 10.44 7.98 3.59
N ARG A 93 10.35 8.56 4.78
CA ARG A 93 11.00 9.83 5.11
C ARG A 93 12.17 9.55 6.04
N PHE A 94 13.36 10.04 5.71
CA PHE A 94 14.57 9.75 6.48
C PHE A 94 15.68 10.78 6.30
N PRO A 95 16.43 11.13 7.37
CA PRO A 95 16.06 10.95 8.77
C PRO A 95 15.01 12.02 9.17
N ILE A 96 13.91 11.62 9.80
CA ILE A 96 12.73 12.49 10.02
C ILE A 96 12.94 13.59 11.07
N GLU A 97 13.96 13.43 11.90
CA GLU A 97 14.23 14.32 13.04
C GLU A 97 15.13 15.50 12.64
N THR A 98 15.55 15.57 11.37
CA THR A 98 16.53 16.55 10.91
C THR A 98 16.02 17.37 9.72
N PRO A 99 16.58 18.57 9.48
CA PRO A 99 16.31 19.34 8.27
C PRO A 99 16.73 18.61 6.98
N GLU A 100 17.60 17.61 7.06
CA GLU A 100 18.08 16.79 5.93
C GLU A 100 17.09 15.69 5.52
N THR A 101 15.84 15.75 5.99
CA THR A 101 14.81 14.75 5.66
C THR A 101 14.64 14.63 4.15
N ALA A 102 14.92 13.44 3.62
CA ALA A 102 14.60 13.06 2.25
C ALA A 102 13.35 12.16 2.22
N THR A 103 12.57 12.24 1.14
CA THR A 103 11.45 11.32 0.89
C THR A 103 11.78 10.42 -0.28
N ALA A 104 11.58 9.12 -0.11
CA ALA A 104 11.71 8.11 -1.15
C ALA A 104 10.44 7.26 -1.23
N THR A 105 10.05 6.87 -2.45
CA THR A 105 8.88 6.03 -2.71
C THR A 105 9.29 4.81 -3.51
N LYS A 106 8.72 3.64 -3.19
CA LYS A 106 8.95 2.40 -3.94
C LYS A 106 7.67 1.58 -4.02
N GLN A 107 7.40 1.01 -5.19
CA GLN A 107 6.34 0.02 -5.35
C GLN A 107 6.92 -1.39 -5.21
N ILE A 108 6.26 -2.24 -4.42
CA ILE A 108 6.71 -3.60 -4.10
C ILE A 108 5.59 -4.58 -4.44
N SER A 109 5.96 -5.65 -5.14
CA SER A 109 5.09 -6.82 -5.36
C SER A 109 5.47 -7.91 -4.36
N PHE A 110 4.55 -8.23 -3.45
CA PHE A 110 4.78 -9.12 -2.31
C PHE A 110 3.98 -10.42 -2.45
N GLY A 111 4.70 -11.55 -2.42
CA GLY A 111 4.14 -12.89 -2.57
C GLY A 111 4.14 -13.72 -1.28
N GLY A 112 4.28 -13.08 -0.11
CA GLY A 112 4.39 -13.76 1.18
C GLY A 112 5.84 -13.99 1.67
N GLU A 113 6.82 -14.02 0.76
CA GLU A 113 8.25 -14.10 1.10
C GLU A 113 8.87 -12.72 1.33
N ARG A 114 9.92 -12.68 2.16
CA ARG A 114 10.63 -11.44 2.51
C ARG A 114 11.13 -10.70 1.26
N VAL A 115 10.87 -9.40 1.19
CA VAL A 115 11.35 -8.50 0.13
C VAL A 115 11.93 -7.22 0.73
N THR A 116 13.12 -6.81 0.27
CA THR A 116 13.73 -5.53 0.64
C THR A 116 13.02 -4.35 -0.03
N VAL A 117 12.48 -3.46 0.81
CA VAL A 117 11.84 -2.22 0.38
C VAL A 117 12.88 -1.13 0.22
N PHE A 118 13.56 -0.75 1.30
CA PHE A 118 14.61 0.27 1.28
C PHE A 118 15.87 -0.27 1.96
N GLU A 119 17.03 0.18 1.50
CA GLU A 119 18.31 -0.22 2.07
C GLU A 119 19.30 0.94 1.90
N ASP A 120 20.00 1.26 2.99
CA ASP A 120 21.14 2.16 3.01
C ASP A 120 22.09 1.75 4.15
N LYS A 121 23.20 2.48 4.32
CA LYS A 121 24.22 2.17 5.33
C LYS A 121 23.74 2.22 6.79
N PHE A 122 22.57 2.79 7.06
CA PHE A 122 22.01 2.96 8.39
C PHE A 122 20.86 1.99 8.67
N GLN A 123 20.09 1.59 7.66
CA GLN A 123 18.88 0.79 7.85
C GLN A 123 18.54 -0.11 6.66
N VAL A 124 18.02 -1.30 6.95
CA VAL A 124 17.37 -2.19 5.98
C VAL A 124 15.90 -2.35 6.36
N ILE A 125 15.01 -1.99 5.44
CA ILE A 125 13.56 -2.08 5.61
C ILE A 125 13.01 -3.15 4.69
N VAL A 126 12.33 -4.14 5.27
CA VAL A 126 11.72 -5.26 4.54
C VAL A 126 10.23 -5.36 4.81
N ILE A 127 9.50 -5.90 3.85
CA ILE A 127 8.18 -6.51 4.07
C ILE A 127 8.39 -8.02 4.11
N GLN A 128 7.81 -8.70 5.10
CA GLN A 128 7.92 -10.15 5.23
C GLN A 128 6.64 -10.77 5.77
N GLY A 129 6.38 -12.03 5.41
CA GLY A 129 5.27 -12.79 5.98
C GLY A 129 5.48 -13.04 7.48
N PRO A 130 4.45 -13.51 8.20
CA PRO A 130 4.65 -14.06 9.53
C PRO A 130 5.68 -15.19 9.44
N ASN A 131 6.70 -15.15 10.29
CA ASN A 131 7.61 -16.29 10.46
C ASN A 131 6.75 -17.53 10.77
N LYS A 132 7.10 -18.67 10.17
CA LYS A 132 6.50 -19.96 10.57
C LYS A 132 6.87 -20.29 12.01
#